data_AF-A0A972E258-F1
#
_entry.id   AF-A0A972E258-F1
#
_cell.length_a   1.000
_cell.length_b   1.000
_cell.length_c   1.000
_cell.angle_alpha   90.00
_cell.angle_beta   90.00
_cell.angle_gamma   90.00
#
_symmetry.space_group_name_H-M   'P 1'
#
loop_
_entity.id
_entity.type
_entity.pdbx_description
1 polymer ?
#
loop_
_entity_poly.entity_id
_entity_poly.type
_entity_poly.pdbx_seq_one_letter_code
_entity_poly.pdbx_strand_id
1 'polypeptide(L)'
;MKGTGFCGINCNNCPIYKATVEDKPEERAQLAKEWNKNHQATYKASQMVCLGCKSDRPFAFCDECEIRECNMRRGLKNCGGCLEFPCEIGREFWKTMPEEYENLKKIHRLLFKDIVDPIGDFDDPAEEGFRGISKRGTLTYEEQTEKNHQEHAINKPVKKKAVPLPKKNNPAKKKNSDSQDD
;
A
#
# COMPACT_ATOMS: atom_id res chain seq x y z
N MET A 1 1.59 -11.95 3.26
CA MET A 1 2.56 -10.92 2.86
C MET A 1 3.51 -10.62 4.01
N LYS A 2 4.81 -10.93 3.88
CA LYS A 2 5.86 -10.32 4.72
C LYS A 2 6.35 -9.07 3.99
N GLY A 3 6.32 -7.89 4.61
CA GLY A 3 6.90 -6.67 4.03
C GLY A 3 6.02 -5.41 4.07
N THR A 4 6.56 -4.33 3.49
CA THR A 4 5.98 -2.99 3.48
C THR A 4 4.78 -2.88 2.53
N GLY A 5 3.68 -2.32 3.03
CA GLY A 5 2.49 -1.95 2.26
C GLY A 5 2.75 -0.80 1.30
N PHE A 6 1.75 -0.45 0.49
CA PHE A 6 1.88 0.61 -0.52
C PHE A 6 2.21 1.97 0.11
N CYS A 7 1.58 2.27 1.25
CA CYS A 7 1.72 3.53 1.98
C CYS A 7 2.91 3.59 2.95
N GLY A 8 3.70 2.51 3.10
CA GLY A 8 4.83 2.47 4.03
C GLY A 8 4.61 1.70 5.33
N ILE A 9 3.36 1.29 5.62
CA ILE A 9 3.03 0.47 6.80
C ILE A 9 3.75 -0.87 6.72
N ASN A 10 4.46 -1.24 7.79
CA ASN A 10 5.16 -2.50 7.88
C ASN A 10 4.24 -3.62 8.41
N CYS A 11 3.75 -4.49 7.50
CA CYS A 11 2.87 -5.59 7.89
C CYS A 11 3.55 -6.62 8.80
N ASN A 12 4.88 -6.69 8.84
CA ASN A 12 5.58 -7.62 9.74
C ASN A 12 5.39 -7.29 11.22
N ASN A 13 5.13 -6.02 11.52
CA ASN A 13 4.97 -5.52 12.88
C ASN A 13 3.49 -5.24 13.21
N CYS A 14 2.58 -5.43 12.26
CA CYS A 14 1.16 -5.14 12.43
C CYS A 14 0.44 -6.25 13.23
N PRO A 15 -0.15 -5.95 14.41
CA PRO A 15 -0.87 -6.92 15.21
C PRO A 15 -2.09 -7.52 14.49
N ILE A 16 -2.83 -6.71 13.74
CA ILE A 16 -4.02 -7.15 12.98
C ILE A 16 -3.64 -8.20 11.94
N TYR A 17 -2.54 -7.95 11.22
CA TYR A 17 -2.03 -8.89 10.22
C TYR A 17 -1.63 -10.22 10.88
N LYS A 18 -0.87 -10.18 11.98
CA LYS A 18 -0.46 -11.37 12.72
C LYS A 18 -1.66 -12.17 13.22
N ALA A 19 -2.60 -11.52 13.90
CA ALA A 19 -3.82 -12.15 14.41
C ALA A 19 -4.70 -12.74 13.27
N THR A 20 -4.65 -12.15 12.07
CA THR A 20 -5.33 -12.69 10.89
C THR A 20 -4.64 -13.93 10.34
N VAL A 21 -3.32 -13.92 10.21
CA VAL A 21 -2.55 -15.04 9.66
C VAL A 21 -2.50 -16.23 10.60
N GLU A 22 -2.45 -15.98 11.90
CA GLU A 22 -2.45 -17.01 12.95
C GLU A 22 -3.88 -17.50 13.30
N ASP A 23 -4.90 -16.96 12.63
CA ASP A 23 -6.33 -17.21 12.85
C ASP A 23 -6.75 -17.14 14.33
N LYS A 24 -6.39 -16.05 15.00
CA LYS A 24 -6.70 -15.82 16.42
C LYS A 24 -7.90 -14.90 16.57
N PRO A 25 -9.13 -15.43 16.70
CA PRO A 25 -10.35 -14.61 16.81
C PRO A 25 -10.39 -13.78 18.10
N GLU A 26 -9.84 -14.29 19.20
CA GLU A 26 -9.81 -13.60 20.49
C GLU A 26 -8.91 -12.35 20.45
N GLU A 27 -7.71 -12.48 19.87
CA GLU A 27 -6.81 -11.35 19.67
C GLU A 27 -7.44 -10.29 18.75
N ARG A 28 -8.14 -10.70 17.68
CA ARG A 28 -8.90 -9.77 16.82
C ARG A 28 -10.01 -9.04 17.57
N ALA A 29 -10.69 -9.71 18.50
CA ALA A 29 -11.72 -9.09 19.32
C ALA A 29 -11.14 -8.09 20.33
N GLN A 30 -9.98 -8.39 20.92
CA GLN A 30 -9.26 -7.46 21.79
C GLN A 30 -8.77 -6.24 21.01
N LEU A 31 -8.13 -6.46 19.87
CA LEU A 31 -7.68 -5.38 18.98
C LEU A 31 -8.83 -4.49 18.54
N ALA A 32 -10.01 -5.04 18.25
CA ALA A 32 -11.20 -4.25 17.92
C ALA A 32 -11.59 -3.30 19.07
N LYS A 33 -11.58 -3.78 20.32
CA LYS A 33 -11.89 -2.97 21.50
C LYS A 33 -10.88 -1.85 21.70
N GLU A 34 -9.59 -2.18 21.62
CA GLU A 34 -8.49 -1.22 21.77
C GLU A 34 -8.53 -0.15 20.67
N TRP A 35 -8.75 -0.56 19.41
CA TRP A 35 -8.83 0.35 18.28
C TRP A 35 -10.00 1.31 18.41
N ASN A 36 -11.18 0.81 18.79
CA ASN A 36 -12.38 1.62 18.98
C ASN A 36 -12.21 2.65 20.11
N LYS A 37 -11.54 2.26 21.20
CA LYS A 37 -11.23 3.17 22.32
C LYS A 37 -10.31 4.30 21.89
N ASN A 38 -9.29 4.00 21.08
CA ASN A 38 -8.25 4.97 20.71
C ASN A 38 -8.61 5.86 19.53
N HIS A 39 -9.49 5.41 18.62
CA HIS A 39 -9.78 6.11 17.37
C HIS A 39 -11.24 6.53 17.21
N GLN A 40 -12.06 6.42 18.25
CA GLN A 40 -13.50 6.70 18.22
C GLN A 40 -14.24 6.00 17.07
N ALA A 41 -13.73 4.83 16.66
CA ALA A 41 -14.28 4.02 15.58
C ALA A 41 -15.17 2.90 16.12
N THR A 42 -15.93 2.25 15.23
CA THR A 42 -16.84 1.14 15.60
C THR A 42 -16.54 -0.12 14.79
N TYR A 43 -15.32 -0.64 14.92
CA TYR A 43 -14.90 -1.90 14.31
C TYR A 43 -15.40 -3.12 15.10
N LYS A 44 -15.95 -4.09 14.37
CA LYS A 44 -16.23 -5.43 14.89
C LYS A 44 -14.99 -6.32 14.78
N ALA A 45 -14.90 -7.36 15.61
CA ALA A 45 -13.83 -8.37 15.51
C ALA A 45 -13.75 -8.99 14.10
N SER A 46 -14.89 -9.18 13.43
CA SER A 46 -14.97 -9.68 12.05
C SER A 46 -14.40 -8.72 11.01
N GLN A 47 -14.28 -7.43 11.33
CA GLN A 47 -13.68 -6.39 10.48
C GLN A 47 -12.17 -6.21 10.77
N MET A 48 -11.66 -6.76 11.88
CA MET A 48 -10.23 -6.78 12.21
C MET A 48 -9.51 -7.91 11.48
N VAL A 49 -9.72 -7.99 10.17
CA VAL A 49 -9.14 -8.98 9.27
C VAL A 49 -8.36 -8.25 8.19
N CYS A 50 -7.07 -8.51 8.09
CA CYS A 50 -6.20 -7.89 7.09
C CYS A 50 -5.10 -8.87 6.66
N LEU A 51 -5.03 -9.16 5.36
CA LEU A 51 -3.94 -9.94 4.75
C LEU A 51 -2.91 -9.07 4.01
N GLY A 52 -3.01 -7.74 4.19
CA GLY A 52 -2.16 -6.72 3.59
C GLY A 52 -2.79 -6.07 2.36
N CYS A 53 -2.41 -4.83 2.08
CA CYS A 53 -3.01 -4.01 1.01
C CYS A 53 -2.81 -4.57 -0.41
N LYS A 54 -1.82 -5.47 -0.59
CA LYS A 54 -1.51 -6.15 -1.86
C LYS A 54 -2.28 -7.46 -2.06
N SER A 55 -3.06 -7.87 -1.06
CA SER A 55 -3.87 -9.08 -1.11
C SER A 55 -5.30 -8.76 -1.54
N ASP A 56 -6.09 -9.81 -1.79
CA ASP A 56 -7.53 -9.71 -2.07
C ASP A 56 -8.37 -9.44 -0.81
N ARG A 57 -7.74 -9.37 0.38
CA ARG A 57 -8.40 -9.03 1.64
C ARG A 57 -7.61 -7.95 2.37
N PRO A 58 -7.63 -6.70 1.87
CA PRO A 58 -7.04 -5.58 2.58
C PRO A 58 -7.86 -5.25 3.84
N PHE A 59 -7.34 -4.39 4.71
CA PHE A 59 -8.12 -3.88 5.83
C PHE A 59 -9.27 -3.02 5.32
N ALA A 60 -10.39 -2.93 6.06
CA ALA A 60 -11.60 -2.22 5.62
C ALA A 60 -11.33 -0.77 5.18
N PHE A 61 -10.41 -0.07 5.85
CA PHE A 61 -10.04 1.31 5.49
C PHE A 61 -9.27 1.42 4.15
N CYS A 62 -8.72 0.32 3.66
CA CYS A 62 -7.94 0.30 2.42
C CYS A 62 -8.80 0.18 1.17
N ASP A 63 -10.12 -0.05 1.28
CA ASP A 63 -11.00 -0.22 0.12
C ASP A 63 -11.16 1.08 -0.67
N GLU A 64 -11.18 2.24 0.01
CA GLU A 64 -11.30 3.58 -0.58
C GLU A 64 -9.97 4.36 -0.55
N CYS A 65 -8.84 3.66 -0.40
CA CYS A 65 -7.54 4.30 -0.25
C CYS A 65 -6.93 4.70 -1.61
N GLU A 66 -6.85 6.00 -1.89
CA GLU A 66 -6.26 6.55 -3.12
C GLU A 66 -4.80 6.11 -3.33
N ILE A 67 -4.00 6.01 -2.27
CA ILE A 67 -2.62 5.51 -2.34
C ILE A 67 -2.60 4.07 -2.87
N ARG A 68 -3.52 3.22 -2.41
CA ARG A 68 -3.62 1.83 -2.86
C ARG A 68 -4.03 1.77 -4.33
N GLU A 69 -5.08 2.50 -4.71
CA GLU A 69 -5.55 2.57 -6.10
C GLU A 69 -4.44 3.04 -7.04
N CYS A 70 -3.73 4.11 -6.68
CA CYS A 70 -2.62 4.65 -7.46
C CYS A 70 -1.50 3.61 -7.66
N ASN A 71 -1.09 2.91 -6.60
CA ASN A 71 -0.06 1.86 -6.70
C ASN A 71 -0.52 0.68 -7.56
N MET A 72 -1.79 0.26 -7.44
CA MET A 72 -2.35 -0.81 -8.26
C MET A 72 -2.39 -0.42 -9.74
N ARG A 73 -2.82 0.81 -10.05
CA ARG A 73 -2.88 1.33 -11.43
C ARG A 73 -1.49 1.48 -12.04
N ARG A 74 -0.51 1.94 -11.27
CA ARG A 74 0.88 2.15 -11.72
C ARG A 74 1.75 0.88 -11.62
N GLY A 75 1.24 -0.22 -11.08
CA GLY A 75 1.99 -1.47 -10.90
C GLY A 75 3.16 -1.35 -9.90
N LEU A 76 3.13 -0.37 -9.00
CA LEU A 76 4.22 -0.12 -8.05
C LEU A 76 4.18 -1.08 -6.87
N LYS A 77 5.37 -1.47 -6.37
CA LYS A 77 5.46 -2.27 -5.14
C LYS A 77 5.09 -1.46 -3.90
N ASN A 78 5.40 -0.18 -3.87
CA ASN A 78 5.02 0.81 -2.87
C ASN A 78 5.37 2.21 -3.38
N CYS A 79 4.94 3.25 -2.67
CA CYS A 79 5.22 4.64 -3.03
C CYS A 79 6.72 4.96 -3.08
N GLY A 80 7.59 4.18 -2.44
CA GLY A 80 9.04 4.37 -2.52
C GLY A 80 9.58 4.11 -3.93
N GLY A 81 8.90 3.31 -4.75
CA GLY A 81 9.24 3.14 -6.17
C GLY A 81 8.68 4.22 -7.10
N CYS A 82 8.00 5.23 -6.57
CA CYS A 82 7.46 6.32 -7.37
C CYS A 82 8.54 7.39 -7.59
N LEU A 83 8.74 7.82 -8.84
CA LEU A 83 9.66 8.92 -9.20
C LEU A 83 9.21 10.28 -8.64
N GLU A 84 7.90 10.45 -8.46
CA GLU A 84 7.32 11.68 -7.93
C GLU A 84 7.27 11.69 -6.39
N PHE A 85 7.89 10.72 -5.72
CA PHE A 85 7.81 10.58 -4.26
C PHE A 85 8.62 11.68 -3.53
N PRO A 86 8.04 12.40 -2.56
CA PRO A 86 6.63 12.38 -2.13
C PRO A 86 5.69 13.15 -3.07
N CYS A 87 4.69 12.44 -3.62
CA CYS A 87 3.69 13.02 -4.51
C CYS A 87 2.50 13.59 -3.75
N GLU A 88 1.67 14.38 -4.44
CA GLU A 88 0.50 15.05 -3.86
C GLU A 88 -0.48 14.08 -3.17
N ILE A 89 -0.75 12.92 -3.80
CA ILE A 89 -1.67 11.89 -3.29
C ILE A 89 -1.32 11.43 -1.86
N GLY A 90 -0.03 11.29 -1.56
CA GLY A 90 0.42 10.75 -0.27
C GLY A 90 0.95 11.80 0.71
N ARG A 91 1.28 13.02 0.25
CA ARG A 91 1.96 14.03 1.07
C ARG A 91 1.20 14.36 2.34
N GLU A 92 -0.12 14.55 2.26
CA GLU A 92 -0.95 14.85 3.43
C GLU A 92 -1.09 13.64 4.37
N PHE A 93 -1.20 12.43 3.82
CA PHE A 93 -1.22 11.20 4.61
C PHE A 93 0.07 11.02 5.42
N TRP A 94 1.22 11.31 4.84
CA TRP A 94 2.52 11.16 5.53
C TRP A 94 2.81 12.22 6.59
N LYS A 95 2.06 13.34 6.60
CA LYS A 95 2.11 14.28 7.73
C LYS A 95 1.54 13.68 9.02
N THR A 96 0.57 12.79 8.90
CA THR A 96 -0.05 12.10 10.04
C THR A 96 0.61 10.75 10.36
N MET A 97 1.41 10.23 9.43
CA MET A 97 2.06 8.91 9.48
C MET A 97 3.56 9.02 9.15
N PRO A 98 4.37 9.65 10.04
CA PRO A 98 5.77 9.97 9.75
C PRO A 98 6.68 8.73 9.73
N GLU A 99 6.36 7.66 10.48
CA GLU A 99 7.15 6.42 10.46
C GLU A 99 7.03 5.71 9.11
N GLU A 100 5.82 5.65 8.57
CA GLU A 100 5.51 5.11 7.25
C GLU A 100 6.23 5.88 6.15
N TYR A 101 6.30 7.21 6.29
CA TYR A 101 7.03 8.08 5.38
C TYR A 101 8.53 7.76 5.38
N GLU A 102 9.15 7.65 6.55
CA GLU A 102 10.57 7.31 6.67
C GLU A 102 10.89 5.92 6.12
N ASN A 103 9.98 4.95 6.30
CA ASN A 103 10.11 3.63 5.69
C ASN A 103 10.14 3.72 4.16
N LEU A 104 9.25 4.52 3.55
CA LEU A 104 9.22 4.72 2.10
C LEU A 104 10.42 5.53 1.60
N LYS A 105 10.86 6.54 2.35
CA LYS A 105 12.04 7.36 2.00
C LYS A 105 13.32 6.52 1.95
N LYS A 106 13.48 5.58 2.89
CA LYS A 106 14.57 4.60 2.84
C LYS A 106 14.49 3.72 1.60
N ILE A 107 13.31 3.21 1.28
CA ILE A 107 13.09 2.38 0.08
C ILE A 107 13.37 3.20 -1.19
N HIS A 108 12.88 4.43 -1.26
CA HIS A 108 13.08 5.34 -2.39
C HIS A 108 14.57 5.60 -2.61
N ARG A 109 15.29 6.02 -1.57
CA ARG A 109 16.74 6.21 -1.64
C ARG A 109 17.46 4.97 -2.14
N LEU A 110 17.08 3.78 -1.70
CA LEU A 110 17.71 2.53 -2.13
C LEU A 110 17.42 2.18 -3.61
N LEU A 111 16.22 2.49 -4.10
CA LEU A 111 15.82 2.23 -5.48
C LEU A 111 16.42 3.23 -6.46
N PHE A 112 16.62 4.47 -6.03
CA PHE A 112 17.10 5.57 -6.86
C PHE A 112 18.55 5.97 -6.56
N LYS A 113 19.29 5.19 -5.75
CA LYS A 113 20.68 5.49 -5.34
C LYS A 113 21.66 5.71 -6.51
N ASP A 114 21.42 5.04 -7.63
CA ASP A 114 22.30 5.05 -8.81
C ASP A 114 21.79 6.02 -9.89
N ILE A 115 20.61 6.62 -9.67
CA ILE A 115 20.11 7.72 -10.49
C ILE A 115 20.75 8.97 -9.91
N VAL A 116 21.90 9.32 -10.49
CA VAL A 116 22.57 10.58 -10.23
C VAL A 116 21.59 11.69 -10.60
N ASP A 117 21.11 12.42 -9.60
CA ASP A 117 20.23 13.55 -9.80
C ASP A 117 20.93 14.54 -10.76
N PRO A 118 20.38 14.87 -11.95
CA PRO A 118 20.79 16.07 -12.66
C PRO A 118 20.22 17.32 -11.97
N ILE A 119 19.39 17.15 -10.94
CA ILE A 119 18.97 18.21 -10.05
C ILE A 119 20.08 18.38 -9.03
N GLY A 120 21.07 19.18 -9.43
CA GLY A 120 22.12 19.64 -8.53
C GLY A 120 21.52 20.13 -7.22
N ASP A 121 22.27 19.87 -6.16
CA ASP A 121 22.05 20.43 -4.85
C ASP A 121 21.57 21.88 -4.97
N PHE A 122 20.42 22.18 -4.37
CA PHE A 122 20.10 23.56 -4.02
C PHE A 122 21.01 23.94 -2.84
N ASP A 123 22.31 23.88 -3.08
CA ASP A 123 23.32 24.47 -2.22
C ASP A 123 23.62 25.87 -2.77
N ASP A 124 23.50 26.81 -1.85
CA ASP A 124 23.94 28.21 -1.87
C ASP A 124 25.08 28.51 -2.86
N PRO A 125 25.03 29.64 -3.60
CA PRO A 125 26.03 29.96 -4.59
C PRO A 125 27.32 30.42 -3.91
N ALA A 126 28.30 29.53 -3.83
CA ALA A 126 29.67 29.93 -3.62
C ALA A 126 30.65 28.92 -4.26
N GLU A 127 31.51 29.46 -5.12
CA GLU A 127 32.83 28.95 -5.51
C GLU A 127 32.92 27.96 -6.68
N GLU A 128 32.99 28.58 -7.87
CA GLU A 128 33.98 28.38 -8.95
C GLU A 128 34.42 26.97 -9.39
N GLY A 129 34.20 26.72 -10.70
CA GLY A 129 35.23 26.06 -11.53
C GLY A 129 34.84 24.73 -12.20
N PHE A 130 33.93 24.75 -13.19
CA PHE A 130 33.67 23.55 -14.00
C PHE A 130 34.46 23.52 -15.31
N ARG A 131 35.56 22.75 -15.35
CA ARG A 131 36.19 22.30 -16.60
C ARG A 131 35.42 21.08 -17.15
N GLY A 132 34.68 21.33 -18.24
CA GLY A 132 34.26 20.44 -19.32
C GLY A 132 33.88 18.97 -19.04
N ILE A 133 32.59 18.62 -19.23
CA ILE A 133 32.14 17.22 -19.35
C ILE A 133 31.89 16.86 -20.81
N SER A 134 32.55 15.78 -21.24
CA SER A 134 32.34 15.07 -22.50
C SER A 134 30.95 14.44 -22.56
N LYS A 135 30.17 14.74 -23.61
CA LYS A 135 28.84 14.19 -23.87
C LYS A 135 28.94 12.70 -24.23
N ARG A 136 28.54 11.81 -23.32
CA ARG A 136 28.08 10.46 -23.69
C ARG A 136 26.62 10.32 -23.31
N GLY A 137 25.79 10.09 -24.33
CA GLY A 137 24.35 10.27 -24.31
C GLY A 137 23.62 9.39 -23.30
N THR A 138 22.65 10.00 -22.64
CA THR A 138 21.63 9.35 -21.80
C THR A 138 20.47 8.90 -22.68
N LEU A 139 19.98 7.68 -22.47
CA LEU A 139 18.74 7.19 -23.11
C LEU A 139 17.54 8.02 -22.64
N THR A 140 16.56 8.12 -23.50
CA THR A 140 15.35 8.91 -23.28
C THR A 140 14.35 8.18 -22.37
N TYR A 141 13.42 8.96 -21.80
CA TYR A 141 12.37 8.53 -20.87
C TYR A 141 11.54 7.30 -21.36
N GLU A 142 11.29 7.23 -22.66
CA GLU A 142 10.51 6.16 -23.30
C GLU A 142 11.32 4.86 -23.40
N GLU A 143 12.62 4.96 -23.70
CA GLU A 143 13.51 3.80 -23.83
C GLU A 143 13.80 3.14 -22.48
N GLN A 144 13.75 3.90 -21.38
CA GLN A 144 13.92 3.38 -20.02
C GLN A 144 12.69 2.61 -19.54
N THR A 145 11.49 3.07 -19.91
CA THR A 145 10.21 2.45 -19.49
C THR A 145 9.94 1.16 -20.24
N GLU A 146 10.34 1.06 -21.52
CA GLU A 146 10.20 -0.18 -22.31
C GLU A 146 11.13 -1.29 -21.83
N LYS A 147 12.37 -0.98 -21.45
CA LYS A 147 13.33 -1.97 -20.91
C LYS A 147 12.83 -2.60 -19.61
N ASN A 148 12.28 -1.78 -18.71
CA ASN A 148 11.69 -2.26 -17.46
C ASN A 148 10.44 -3.12 -17.70
N HIS A 149 9.63 -2.82 -18.72
CA HIS A 149 8.49 -3.66 -19.10
C HIS A 149 8.91 -5.01 -19.72
N GLN A 150 9.98 -5.05 -20.52
CA GLN A 150 10.48 -6.28 -21.14
C GLN A 150 11.05 -7.27 -20.09
N GLU A 151 11.75 -6.80 -19.07
CA GLU A 151 12.25 -7.65 -17.98
C GLU A 151 11.10 -8.27 -17.15
N HIS A 152 9.95 -7.61 -17.05
CA HIS A 152 8.76 -8.13 -16.38
C HIS A 152 7.95 -9.13 -17.22
N ALA A 153 8.07 -9.11 -18.55
CA ALA A 153 7.32 -10.01 -19.45
C ALA A 153 7.81 -11.47 -19.45
N ILE A 154 9.03 -11.72 -18.96
CA ILE A 154 9.66 -13.06 -18.91
C ILE A 154 9.04 -13.94 -17.81
N ASN A 155 8.37 -13.33 -16.82
CA ASN A 155 7.68 -14.04 -15.73
C ASN A 155 6.16 -14.10 -15.98
N LYS A 156 5.76 -14.87 -17.00
CA LYS A 156 4.34 -15.06 -17.34
C LYS A 156 3.64 -15.91 -16.26
N PRO A 157 2.54 -15.45 -15.63
CA PRO A 157 1.79 -16.26 -14.68
C PRO A 157 1.01 -17.37 -15.40
N VAL A 158 1.17 -18.60 -14.93
CA VAL A 158 0.42 -19.78 -15.37
C VAL A 158 -1.07 -19.59 -15.03
N LYS A 159 -1.92 -19.58 -16.06
CA LYS A 159 -3.39 -19.49 -15.91
C LYS A 159 -3.92 -20.73 -15.19
N LYS A 160 -4.37 -20.59 -13.94
CA LYS A 160 -5.21 -21.62 -13.27
C LYS A 160 -6.68 -21.26 -13.47
N LYS A 161 -7.46 -22.23 -13.95
CA LYS A 161 -8.90 -22.10 -14.23
C LYS A 161 -9.67 -21.74 -12.95
N ALA A 162 -10.56 -20.77 -13.07
CA ALA A 162 -11.47 -20.35 -12.00
C ALA A 162 -12.44 -21.48 -11.64
N VAL A 163 -12.57 -21.76 -10.34
CA VAL A 163 -13.60 -22.64 -9.78
C VAL A 163 -14.82 -21.77 -9.45
N PRO A 164 -16.05 -22.11 -9.88
CA PRO A 164 -17.23 -21.28 -9.63
C PRO A 164 -17.62 -21.29 -8.15
N LEU A 165 -17.87 -20.10 -7.60
CA LEU A 165 -18.38 -19.91 -6.24
C LEU A 165 -19.87 -20.32 -6.16
N PRO A 166 -20.30 -21.02 -5.09
CA PRO A 166 -21.70 -21.42 -4.90
C PRO A 166 -22.57 -20.22 -4.50
N LYS A 167 -23.72 -20.08 -5.17
CA LYS A 167 -24.76 -19.07 -4.91
C LYS A 167 -25.40 -19.34 -3.54
N LYS A 168 -25.34 -18.37 -2.61
CA LYS A 168 -26.09 -18.44 -1.35
C LYS A 168 -27.43 -17.73 -1.51
N ASN A 169 -28.51 -18.49 -1.33
CA ASN A 169 -29.89 -18.02 -1.29
C ASN A 169 -30.14 -17.19 -0.02
N ASN A 170 -30.84 -16.07 -0.17
CA ASN A 170 -31.37 -15.27 0.94
C ASN A 170 -32.73 -15.82 1.38
N PRO A 171 -32.98 -16.09 2.68
CA PRO A 171 -34.33 -16.15 3.20
C PRO A 171 -34.80 -14.74 3.59
N ALA A 172 -36.00 -14.43 3.13
CA ALA A 172 -36.70 -13.17 3.33
C ALA A 172 -37.01 -12.88 4.80
N LYS A 173 -36.94 -11.59 5.14
CA LYS A 173 -37.52 -10.98 6.33
C LYS A 173 -39.02 -11.29 6.42
N LYS A 174 -39.51 -11.68 7.61
CA LYS A 174 -40.79 -11.21 8.13
C LYS A 174 -40.58 -10.69 9.55
N LYS A 175 -40.99 -9.44 9.74
CA LYS A 175 -41.04 -8.68 10.99
C LYS A 175 -42.49 -8.67 11.49
N ASN A 176 -42.62 -8.62 12.82
CA ASN A 176 -43.67 -7.97 13.62
C ASN A 176 -45.08 -8.61 13.55
N SER A 177 -45.96 -8.52 14.54
CA SER A 177 -46.00 -7.96 15.91
C SER A 177 -47.26 -8.51 16.58
N ASP A 178 -47.40 -8.21 17.88
CA ASP A 178 -48.66 -7.90 18.59
C ASP A 178 -49.25 -8.88 19.60
N SER A 179 -49.47 -8.26 20.77
CA SER A 179 -50.57 -8.42 21.72
C SER A 179 -50.37 -9.33 22.93
N GLN A 180 -50.32 -8.63 24.06
CA GLN A 180 -50.69 -9.03 25.41
C GLN A 180 -52.20 -9.37 25.48
N ASP A 181 -52.53 -9.99 26.62
CA ASP A 181 -53.82 -10.06 27.31
C ASP A 181 -54.54 -11.42 27.33
N ASP A 182 -54.87 -11.78 28.58
CA ASP A 182 -55.63 -12.90 29.17
C ASP A 182 -54.94 -14.26 29.40
#